data_AF-A0A9D6FBK1-F1
#
_entry.id   AF-A0A9D6FBK1-F1
#
_cell.length_a   1.000
_cell.length_b   1.000
_cell.length_c   1.000
_cell.angle_alpha   90.00
_cell.angle_beta   90.00
_cell.angle_gamma   90.00
#
_symmetry.space_group_name_H-M   'P 1'
#
loop_
_entity.id
_entity.type
_entity.pdbx_description
1 polymer ?
#
loop_
_entity_poly.entity_id
_entity_poly.type
_entity_poly.pdbx_seq_one_letter_code
_entity_poly.pdbx_strand_id
1 'polypeptide(L)'
;MTPRSQPRLEDGSRPACTLLELGKQFLRLGCIGFGGPLAHVALLQQEIVQKRKWVTTDQFLKGFTISQVFPGPLSTQVAIYIGYRMYKVRGALITGCAFILPAFLLMIALTWIYFRYGMVPV
;
A
#
# COMPACT_ATOMS: atom_id res chain seq x y z
N MET A 1 -15.31 14.23 -31.08
CA MET A 1 -15.63 14.25 -29.64
C MET A 1 -15.83 12.81 -29.17
N THR A 2 -14.74 12.13 -28.81
CA THR A 2 -14.76 10.73 -28.35
C THR A 2 -14.98 10.73 -26.84
N PRO A 3 -16.06 10.11 -26.32
CA PRO A 3 -16.27 10.00 -24.87
C PRO A 3 -15.15 9.15 -24.28
N ARG A 4 -14.28 9.74 -23.45
CA ARG A 4 -13.35 9.00 -22.61
C ARG A 4 -14.18 8.12 -21.68
N SER A 5 -14.19 6.83 -21.97
CA SER A 5 -14.75 5.76 -21.16
C SER A 5 -14.13 5.78 -19.77
N GLN A 6 -14.73 6.57 -18.89
CA GLN A 6 -14.58 6.44 -17.45
C GLN A 6 -15.01 5.01 -17.09
N PRO A 7 -14.17 4.19 -16.42
CA PRO A 7 -14.68 2.99 -15.80
C PRO A 7 -15.67 3.42 -14.71
N ARG A 8 -16.94 3.14 -14.99
CA ARG A 8 -18.12 3.29 -14.15
C ARG A 8 -17.86 2.66 -12.77
N LEU A 9 -17.67 3.51 -11.75
CA LEU A 9 -17.70 3.11 -10.34
C LEU A 9 -18.94 3.72 -9.65
N GLU A 10 -20.06 3.71 -10.37
CA GLU A 10 -21.40 4.02 -9.86
C GLU A 10 -22.28 2.77 -9.94
N ASP A 11 -21.80 1.63 -9.44
CA ASP A 11 -22.72 0.53 -9.16
C ASP A 11 -22.17 -0.42 -8.11
N GLY A 12 -23.05 -0.94 -7.27
CA GLY A 12 -22.77 -1.83 -6.13
C GLY A 12 -22.25 -3.22 -6.50
N SER A 13 -21.46 -3.32 -7.58
CA SER A 13 -20.81 -4.55 -8.02
C SER A 13 -19.58 -4.88 -7.16
N ARG A 14 -19.39 -6.17 -6.93
CA ARG A 14 -18.35 -6.74 -6.04
C ARG A 14 -16.98 -6.09 -6.29
N PRO A 15 -16.20 -5.82 -5.24
CA PRO A 15 -14.85 -5.29 -5.39
C PRO A 15 -14.02 -6.19 -6.31
N ALA A 16 -13.24 -5.59 -7.21
CA ALA A 16 -12.47 -6.29 -8.26
C ALA A 16 -11.41 -7.28 -7.73
N CYS A 17 -11.17 -7.30 -6.42
CA CYS A 17 -10.22 -8.15 -5.72
C CYS A 17 -10.76 -8.39 -4.30
N THR A 18 -10.58 -9.59 -3.74
CA THR A 18 -11.00 -9.91 -2.37
C THR A 18 -10.15 -9.17 -1.33
N LEU A 19 -10.74 -8.78 -0.20
CA LEU A 19 -10.07 -8.07 0.90
C LEU A 19 -8.78 -8.76 1.38
N LEU A 20 -8.78 -10.10 1.35
CA LEU A 20 -7.64 -10.94 1.71
C LEU A 20 -6.53 -10.89 0.65
N GLU A 21 -6.90 -10.84 -0.63
CA GLU A 21 -5.93 -10.68 -1.71
C GLU A 21 -5.30 -9.28 -1.68
N LEU A 22 -6.09 -8.24 -1.38
CA LEU A 22 -5.61 -6.89 -1.12
C LEU A 22 -4.59 -6.88 0.02
N GLY A 23 -4.95 -7.41 1.20
CA GLY A 23 -4.04 -7.48 2.34
C GLY A 23 -2.74 -8.24 2.03
N LYS A 24 -2.83 -9.38 1.34
CA LYS A 24 -1.66 -10.18 0.95
C LYS A 24 -0.73 -9.42 -0.01
N GLN A 25 -1.25 -8.66 -0.96
CA GLN A 25 -0.43 -7.85 -1.86
C GLN A 25 0.30 -6.74 -1.12
N PHE A 26 -0.41 -6.00 -0.26
CA PHE A 26 0.19 -4.90 0.49
C PHE A 26 1.19 -5.37 1.54
N LEU A 27 0.97 -6.55 2.13
CA LEU A 27 1.95 -7.22 2.98
C LEU A 27 3.23 -7.54 2.20
N ARG A 28 3.08 -8.12 1.01
CA ARG A 28 4.22 -8.42 0.13
C ARG A 28 4.96 -7.14 -0.31
N LEU A 29 4.22 -6.08 -0.63
CA LEU A 29 4.81 -4.77 -0.97
C LEU A 29 5.57 -4.16 0.20
N GLY A 30 5.06 -4.28 1.43
CA GLY A 30 5.78 -3.87 2.64
C GLY A 30 7.07 -4.67 2.86
N CYS A 31 7.08 -5.98 2.56
CA CYS A 31 8.28 -6.81 2.63
C CYS A 31 9.32 -6.49 1.54
N ILE A 32 8.88 -6.13 0.33
CA ILE A 32 9.77 -5.86 -0.83
C ILE A 32 10.13 -4.36 -0.91
N GLY A 33 9.51 -3.54 -0.06
CA GLY A 33 9.72 -2.11 0.00
C GLY A 33 11.11 -1.75 0.51
N PHE A 34 12.13 -1.92 -0.33
CA PHE A 34 13.47 -1.40 -0.17
C PHE A 34 13.81 -0.47 -1.35
N GLY A 35 14.66 0.53 -1.14
CA GLY A 35 15.07 1.47 -2.20
C GLY A 35 14.52 2.91 -2.10
N GLY A 36 13.93 3.29 -0.96
CA GLY A 36 13.49 4.65 -0.68
C GLY A 36 12.07 5.00 -1.14
N PRO A 37 11.57 6.21 -0.83
CA PRO A 37 10.15 6.56 -1.00
C PRO A 37 9.68 6.53 -2.46
N LEU A 38 10.50 7.01 -3.40
CA LEU A 38 10.19 7.01 -4.84
C LEU A 38 10.12 5.59 -5.42
N ALA A 39 11.02 4.71 -5.00
CA ALA A 39 11.00 3.30 -5.43
C ALA A 39 9.73 2.60 -4.95
N HIS A 40 9.28 2.86 -3.72
CA HIS A 40 8.01 2.31 -3.22
C HIS A 40 6.81 2.77 -4.03
N VAL A 41 6.74 4.07 -4.37
CA VAL A 41 5.64 4.62 -5.16
C VAL A 41 5.63 4.00 -6.55
N ALA A 42 6.79 3.86 -7.19
CA ALA A 42 6.91 3.20 -8.48
C ALA A 42 6.47 1.73 -8.42
N LEU A 43 6.85 1.00 -7.37
CA LEU A 43 6.39 -0.38 -7.13
C LEU A 43 4.87 -0.46 -6.94
N LEU A 44 4.29 0.46 -6.17
CA LEU A 44 2.84 0.56 -5.98
C LEU A 44 2.13 0.83 -7.31
N GLN A 45 2.64 1.77 -8.11
CA GLN A 45 2.09 2.07 -9.43
C GLN A 45 2.17 0.85 -10.36
N GLN A 46 3.31 0.16 -10.40
CA GLN A 46 3.50 -1.00 -11.27
C GLN A 46 2.57 -2.16 -10.87
N GLU A 47 2.47 -2.49 -9.58
CA GLU A 47 1.61 -3.59 -9.12
C GLU A 47 0.12 -3.26 -9.26
N ILE A 48 -0.30 -2.08 -8.82
CA ILE A 48 -1.71 -1.74 -8.70
C ILE A 48 -2.31 -1.29 -10.04
N VAL A 49 -1.54 -0.52 -10.83
CA VAL A 49 -2.00 0.04 -12.11
C VAL A 49 -1.67 -0.89 -13.27
N GLN A 50 -0.42 -1.36 -13.40
CA GLN A 50 -0.02 -2.14 -14.58
C GLN A 50 -0.39 -3.62 -14.46
N LYS A 51 0.02 -4.29 -13.38
CA LYS A 51 -0.20 -5.74 -13.25
C LYS A 51 -1.65 -6.09 -12.94
N ARG A 52 -2.25 -5.42 -11.93
CA ARG A 52 -3.59 -5.79 -11.46
C ARG A 52 -4.72 -4.92 -12.00
N LYS A 53 -4.40 -3.72 -12.51
CA LYS A 53 -5.37 -2.78 -13.09
C LYS A 53 -6.54 -2.46 -12.15
N TRP A 54 -6.30 -2.48 -10.84
CA TRP A 54 -7.32 -2.17 -9.83
C TRP A 54 -7.69 -0.69 -9.82
N VAL A 55 -6.74 0.16 -10.22
CA VAL A 55 -6.88 1.61 -10.21
C VAL A 55 -6.26 2.15 -11.50
N THR A 56 -6.89 3.16 -12.10
CA THR A 56 -6.34 3.81 -13.29
C THR A 56 -5.16 4.72 -12.93
N THR A 57 -4.26 4.95 -13.89
CA THR A 57 -3.11 5.86 -13.73
C THR A 57 -3.53 7.24 -13.21
N ASP A 58 -4.62 7.80 -13.73
CA ASP A 58 -5.16 9.10 -13.31
C ASP A 58 -5.61 9.11 -11.84
N GLN A 59 -6.27 8.02 -11.40
CA GLN A 59 -6.69 7.87 -10.00
C GLN A 59 -5.50 7.69 -9.05
N PHE A 60 -4.47 6.96 -9.49
CA PHE A 60 -3.23 6.82 -8.73
C PHE A 60 -2.51 8.16 -8.61
N LEU A 61 -2.34 8.91 -9.71
CA LEU A 61 -1.72 10.24 -9.71
C LEU A 61 -2.46 11.21 -8.80
N LYS A 62 -3.81 11.22 -8.82
CA LYS A 62 -4.60 12.03 -7.90
C LYS A 62 -4.30 11.69 -6.43
N GLY A 63 -4.29 10.41 -6.07
CA GLY A 63 -3.94 9.96 -4.73
C GLY A 63 -2.51 10.34 -4.32
N PHE A 64 -1.58 10.23 -5.28
CA PHE A 64 -0.18 10.62 -5.10
C PHE A 64 -0.02 12.12 -4.84
N THR A 65 -0.65 12.97 -5.65
CA THR A 65 -0.66 14.43 -5.44
C THR A 65 -1.29 14.80 -4.10
N ILE A 66 -2.41 14.18 -3.73
CA ILE A 66 -3.04 14.40 -2.41
C ILE A 66 -2.07 14.01 -1.29
N SER A 67 -1.41 12.86 -1.41
CA SER A 67 -0.46 12.38 -0.40
C SER A 67 0.73 13.32 -0.21
N GLN A 68 1.22 13.97 -1.27
CA GLN A 68 2.29 14.97 -1.16
C GLN A 68 1.92 16.20 -0.35
N VAL A 69 0.63 16.53 -0.25
CA VAL A 69 0.16 17.68 0.54
C VAL A 69 0.16 17.35 2.04
N PHE A 70 0.02 16.07 2.41
CA PHE A 70 0.00 15.65 3.80
C PHE A 70 1.42 15.34 4.30
N PRO A 71 1.88 15.93 5.43
CA PRO A 71 3.16 15.55 6.01
C PRO A 71 3.10 14.08 6.47
N GLY A 72 3.94 13.23 5.90
CA GLY A 72 3.97 11.82 6.28
C GLY A 72 4.67 10.91 5.27
N PRO A 73 4.68 9.58 5.55
CA PRO A 73 5.28 8.59 4.67
C PRO A 73 4.45 8.42 3.40
N LEU A 74 4.94 9.03 2.31
CA LEU A 74 4.24 9.13 1.03
C LEU A 74 3.75 7.76 0.51
N SER A 75 4.59 6.73 0.56
CA SER A 75 4.24 5.37 0.11
C SER A 75 3.07 4.77 0.89
N THR A 76 3.02 5.00 2.19
CA THR A 76 1.95 4.51 3.07
C THR A 76 0.66 5.29 2.87
N GLN A 77 0.73 6.61 2.70
CA GLN A 77 -0.44 7.45 2.41
C GLN A 77 -1.11 7.05 1.09
N VAL A 78 -0.32 6.82 0.03
CA VAL A 78 -0.82 6.34 -1.26
C VAL A 78 -1.45 4.95 -1.12
N ALA A 79 -0.81 4.04 -0.37
CA ALA A 79 -1.35 2.71 -0.08
C ALA A 79 -2.72 2.78 0.62
N ILE A 80 -2.83 3.59 1.68
CA ILE A 80 -4.06 3.80 2.45
C ILE A 80 -5.15 4.42 1.57
N TYR A 81 -4.81 5.43 0.74
CA TYR A 81 -5.75 6.05 -0.18
C TYR A 81 -6.32 5.04 -1.18
N ILE A 82 -5.47 4.16 -1.73
CA ILE A 82 -5.89 3.11 -2.65
C ILE A 82 -6.80 2.09 -1.96
N GLY A 83 -6.45 1.67 -0.74
CA GLY A 83 -7.30 0.81 0.08
C GLY A 83 -8.65 1.46 0.40
N TYR A 84 -8.65 2.75 0.71
CA TYR A 84 -9.84 3.55 0.94
C TYR A 84 -10.75 3.60 -0.29
N ARG A 85 -10.18 3.78 -1.49
CA ARG A 85 -10.96 3.80 -2.73
C ARG A 85 -11.61 2.46 -3.07
N MET A 86 -10.97 1.33 -2.72
CA MET A 86 -11.52 0.00 -3.03
C MET A 86 -12.56 -0.49 -2.01
N TYR A 87 -12.33 -0.27 -0.72
CA TYR A 87 -13.12 -0.88 0.36
C TYR A 87 -13.49 0.11 1.48
N LYS A 88 -13.43 1.42 1.20
CA LYS A 88 -13.61 2.50 2.19
C LYS A 88 -12.68 2.28 3.38
N VAL A 89 -13.14 2.62 4.59
CA VAL A 89 -12.37 2.55 5.83
C VAL A 89 -11.77 1.16 6.08
N ARG A 90 -12.47 0.08 5.72
CA ARG A 90 -11.97 -1.30 5.91
C ARG A 90 -10.74 -1.59 5.06
N GLY A 91 -10.74 -1.16 3.80
CA GLY A 91 -9.59 -1.32 2.93
C GLY A 91 -8.41 -0.48 3.34
N ALA A 92 -8.67 0.75 3.76
CA ALA A 92 -7.66 1.69 4.26
C ALA A 92 -6.90 1.10 5.46
N LEU A 93 -7.64 0.54 6.43
CA LEU A 93 -7.05 -0.08 7.62
C LEU A 93 -6.22 -1.31 7.25
N ILE A 94 -6.74 -2.19 6.40
CA ILE A 94 -6.05 -3.43 6.03
C ILE A 94 -4.79 -3.16 5.22
N THR A 95 -4.85 -2.27 4.23
CA THR A 95 -3.66 -1.91 3.44
C THR A 95 -2.62 -1.20 4.27
N GLY A 96 -3.01 -0.25 5.13
CA GLY A 96 -2.09 0.42 6.04
C GLY A 96 -1.43 -0.55 7.03
N CYS A 97 -2.23 -1.37 7.72
CA CYS A 97 -1.70 -2.38 8.66
C CYS A 97 -0.79 -3.37 7.93
N ALA A 98 -1.22 -3.94 6.80
CA ALA A 98 -0.43 -4.91 6.05
C ALA A 98 0.90 -4.31 5.54
N PHE A 99 0.91 -3.03 5.16
CA PHE A 99 2.12 -2.37 4.70
C PHE A 99 3.14 -2.14 5.83
N ILE A 100 2.69 -1.81 7.04
CA ILE A 100 3.55 -1.51 8.21
C ILE A 100 3.97 -2.79 8.95
N LEU A 101 3.12 -3.81 8.95
CA LEU A 101 3.32 -5.07 9.66
C LEU A 101 4.71 -5.71 9.44
N PRO A 102 5.26 -5.82 8.22
CA PRO A 102 6.53 -6.50 8.02
C PRO A 102 7.71 -5.74 8.66
N ALA A 103 7.71 -4.41 8.60
CA ALA A 103 8.73 -3.61 9.26
C ALA A 103 8.63 -3.72 10.79
N PHE A 104 7.40 -3.73 11.31
CA PHE A 104 7.13 -3.92 12.74
C PHE A 104 7.59 -5.29 13.25
N LEU A 105 7.26 -6.36 12.51
CA LEU A 105 7.69 -7.72 12.85
C LEU A 105 9.21 -7.87 12.79
N LEU A 106 9.86 -7.28 11.78
CA LEU A 106 11.30 -7.26 11.67
C LEU A 106 11.95 -6.58 12.87
N MET A 107 11.43 -5.41 13.28
CA MET A 107 11.92 -4.68 14.45
C MET A 107 11.77 -5.49 15.75
N ILE A 108 10.64 -6.17 15.96
CA ILE A 108 10.45 -7.07 17.11
C ILE A 108 11.45 -8.22 17.06
N ALA A 109 11.64 -8.85 15.91
CA ALA A 109 12.58 -9.96 15.76
C ALA A 109 14.02 -9.54 16.07
N LEU A 110 14.46 -8.40 15.53
CA LEU A 110 15.77 -7.80 15.84
C LEU A 110 15.91 -7.45 17.33
N THR A 111 14.87 -6.86 17.92
CA THR A 111 14.85 -6.53 19.35
C THR A 111 14.97 -7.80 20.20
N TRP A 112 14.23 -8.85 19.86
CA TRP A 112 14.28 -10.13 20.55
C TRP A 112 15.67 -10.78 20.44
N ILE A 113 16.28 -10.74 19.25
CA ILE A 113 17.67 -11.20 19.02
C ILE A 113 18.64 -10.37 19.88
N TYR A 114 18.49 -9.05 19.90
CA TYR A 114 19.34 -8.17 20.69
C TYR A 114 19.24 -8.48 22.19
N PHE A 115 18.05 -8.68 22.75
CA PHE A 115 17.93 -9.10 24.15
C PHE A 115 18.48 -10.51 24.40
N ARG A 116 18.40 -11.41 23.41
CA ARG A 116 18.88 -12.79 23.54
C ARG A 116 20.41 -12.94 23.44
N TYR A 117 21.08 -12.07 22.69
CA TYR A 117 22.51 -12.16 22.34
C TYR A 117 23.35 -10.91 22.69
N GLY A 118 22.72 -9.76 22.95
CA GLY A 118 23.38 -8.48 23.27
C GLY A 118 23.70 -8.27 24.74
N MET A 119 23.30 -9.21 25.63
CA MET A 119 23.74 -9.25 27.03
C MET A 119 25.07 -9.99 27.23
N VAL A 120 25.86 -10.18 26.16
CA VAL A 120 27.23 -10.66 26.30
C VAL A 120 28.11 -9.42 26.43
N PRO A 121 28.61 -9.07 27.62
CA PRO A 121 29.58 -7.99 27.75
C PRO A 121 30.77 -8.33 26.85
N VAL A 122 31.13 -7.40 25.95
CA VAL A 122 32.41 -7.43 25.24
C VAL A 122 33.56 -7.21 26.21
#